data_AF-A0A7D6E9Q2-F1
#
_entry.id   AF-A0A7D6E9Q2-F1
#
_cell.length_a   1.000
_cell.length_b   1.000
_cell.length_c   1.000
_cell.angle_alpha   90.00
_cell.angle_beta   90.00
_cell.angle_gamma   90.00
#
_symmetry.space_group_name_H-M   'P 1'
#
loop_
_entity.id
_entity.type
_entity.pdbx_description
1 polymer ?
#
loop_
_entity_poly.entity_id
_entity_poly.type
_entity_poly.pdbx_seq_one_letter_code
_entity_poly.pdbx_strand_id
1 'polypeptide(L)'
;MHVIEIANPVIRRADPTIVEAALTDARALIEPTQRAALDALPADVRHVAGLHLGWWDAAGQERQTGRGKAIRPALTIACARAAGGDEAGEAAIRSAVAVELVHDFSLLHDDIMDSDLVRRHQPTAWSAFGVS
;
A
#
# COMPACT_ATOMS: atom_id res chain seq x y z
N MET A 1 41.37 29.87 -6.05
CA MET A 1 40.96 28.45 -6.08
C MET A 1 40.25 28.15 -4.77
N HIS A 2 38.96 28.49 -4.69
CA HIS A 2 38.13 28.19 -3.51
C HIS A 2 37.52 26.82 -3.72
N VAL A 3 37.94 25.85 -2.91
CA VAL A 3 37.31 24.54 -2.84
C VAL A 3 36.00 24.75 -2.08
N ILE A 4 34.87 24.61 -2.78
CA ILE A 4 33.55 24.58 -2.14
C ILE A 4 33.49 23.24 -1.40
N GLU A 5 33.64 23.29 -0.09
CA GLU A 5 33.39 22.16 0.79
C GLU A 5 31.88 21.91 0.77
N ILE A 6 31.44 20.94 -0.05
CA ILE A 6 30.08 20.44 -0.01
C ILE A 6 29.94 19.69 1.31
N ALA A 7 29.44 20.39 2.33
CA ALA A 7 29.03 19.78 3.58
C ALA A 7 28.06 18.65 3.26
N ASN A 8 28.50 17.41 3.47
CA ASN A 8 27.68 16.22 3.39
C ASN A 8 26.55 16.38 4.43
N PRO A 9 25.28 16.59 4.04
CA PRO A 9 24.21 16.74 4.99
C PRO A 9 23.94 15.33 5.51
N VAL A 10 24.53 15.01 6.65
CA VAL A 10 24.23 13.81 7.43
C VAL A 10 22.71 13.62 7.40
N ILE A 11 22.26 12.51 6.81
CA ILE A 11 20.86 12.10 6.80
C ILE A 11 20.40 12.14 8.26
N ARG A 12 19.65 13.19 8.64
CA ARG A 12 19.08 13.27 9.98
C ARG A 12 18.11 12.13 10.10
N ARG A 13 18.32 11.26 11.10
CA ARG A 13 17.38 10.18 11.39
C ARG A 13 16.01 10.81 11.64
N ALA A 14 15.02 10.39 10.86
CA ALA A 14 13.65 10.84 11.07
C ALA A 14 13.19 10.41 12.46
N ASP A 15 12.45 11.29 13.13
CA ASP A 15 11.78 10.97 14.39
C ASP A 15 10.81 9.80 14.12
N PRO A 16 10.91 8.68 14.86
CA PRO A 16 10.00 7.54 14.70
C PRO A 16 8.53 7.93 14.79
N THR A 17 8.18 8.90 15.64
CA THR A 17 6.79 9.36 15.81
C THR A 17 6.25 10.03 14.54
N ILE A 18 7.08 10.80 13.85
CA ILE A 18 6.74 11.43 12.56
C ILE A 18 6.53 10.36 11.49
N VAL A 19 7.38 9.34 11.47
CA VAL A 19 7.23 8.22 10.52
C VAL A 19 5.93 7.47 10.77
N GLU A 20 5.64 7.11 12.02
CA GLU A 20 4.40 6.41 12.38
C GLU A 20 3.15 7.23 12.04
N ALA A 21 3.16 8.53 12.31
CA ALA A 21 2.08 9.44 11.93
C ALA A 21 1.88 9.46 10.40
N ALA A 22 2.97 9.63 9.63
CA ALA A 22 2.90 9.64 8.17
C ALA A 22 2.36 8.32 7.58
N LEU A 23 2.73 7.18 8.14
CA LEU A 23 2.21 5.87 7.71
C LEU A 23 0.72 5.70 8.06
N THR A 24 0.31 6.20 9.22
CA THR A 24 -1.09 6.17 9.67
C THR A 24 -1.96 7.07 8.78
N ASP A 25 -1.52 8.30 8.55
CA ASP A 25 -2.21 9.28 7.71
C ASP A 25 -2.31 8.78 6.27
N ALA A 26 -1.21 8.28 5.69
CA ALA A 26 -1.21 7.78 4.33
C ALA A 26 -2.24 6.66 4.15
N ARG A 27 -2.34 5.73 5.11
CA ARG A 27 -3.35 4.67 5.08
C ARG A 27 -4.76 5.24 5.11
N ALA A 28 -5.04 6.16 6.03
CA ALA A 28 -6.35 6.79 6.16
C ALA A 28 -6.74 7.56 4.90
N LEU A 29 -5.78 8.23 4.25
CA LEU A 29 -5.98 9.00 3.02
C LEU A 29 -6.31 8.11 1.82
N ILE A 30 -5.62 6.97 1.67
CA ILE A 30 -5.81 6.13 0.48
C ILE A 30 -6.96 5.14 0.59
N GLU A 31 -7.31 4.67 1.79
CA GLU A 31 -8.27 3.57 1.98
C GLU A 31 -9.62 3.82 1.30
N PRO A 32 -10.25 5.02 1.38
CA PRO A 32 -11.51 5.27 0.69
C PRO A 32 -11.41 5.12 -0.84
N THR A 33 -10.32 5.63 -1.42
CA THR A 33 -10.10 5.57 -2.88
C THR A 33 -9.76 4.15 -3.30
N GLN A 34 -8.99 3.41 -2.50
CA GLN A 34 -8.68 2.01 -2.75
C GLN A 34 -9.95 1.13 -2.66
N ARG A 35 -10.81 1.36 -1.66
CA ARG A 35 -12.10 0.67 -1.52
C ARG A 35 -13.00 0.94 -2.73
N ALA A 36 -13.12 2.20 -3.15
CA ALA A 36 -13.89 2.55 -4.34
C ALA A 36 -13.36 1.87 -5.61
N ALA A 37 -12.03 1.74 -5.74
CA ALA A 37 -11.43 1.01 -6.87
C ALA A 37 -11.79 -0.48 -6.86
N LEU A 38 -11.81 -1.13 -5.67
CA LEU A 38 -12.23 -2.52 -5.54
C LEU A 38 -13.74 -2.71 -5.75
N ASP A 39 -14.56 -1.75 -5.33
CA ASP A 39 -16.02 -1.79 -5.51
C ASP A 39 -16.43 -1.74 -6.99
N ALA A 40 -15.57 -1.22 -7.86
CA ALA A 40 -15.77 -1.21 -9.30
C ALA A 40 -15.40 -2.55 -9.99
N LEU A 41 -14.79 -3.50 -9.27
CA LEU A 41 -14.41 -4.80 -9.81
C LEU A 41 -15.61 -5.77 -9.84
N PRO A 42 -15.60 -6.77 -10.74
CA PRO A 42 -16.48 -7.93 -10.66
C PRO A 42 -16.44 -8.58 -9.27
N ALA A 43 -17.57 -9.14 -8.81
CA ALA A 43 -17.74 -9.58 -7.42
C ALA A 43 -16.72 -10.64 -6.98
N ASP A 44 -16.38 -11.56 -7.87
CA ASP A 44 -15.36 -12.59 -7.70
C ASP A 44 -13.95 -11.98 -7.54
N VAL A 45 -13.56 -11.10 -8.45
CA VAL A 45 -12.26 -10.40 -8.40
C VAL A 45 -12.16 -9.50 -7.16
N ARG A 46 -13.25 -8.81 -6.82
CA ARG A 46 -13.35 -7.98 -5.63
C ARG A 46 -13.12 -8.80 -4.36
N HIS A 47 -13.72 -9.98 -4.25
CA HIS A 47 -13.55 -10.86 -3.09
C HIS A 47 -12.10 -11.34 -2.96
N VAL A 48 -11.49 -11.78 -4.06
CA VAL A 48 -10.07 -12.16 -4.10
C VAL A 48 -9.17 -11.00 -3.62
N ALA A 49 -9.38 -9.81 -4.17
CA ALA A 49 -8.61 -8.62 -3.81
C ALA A 49 -8.83 -8.20 -2.35
N GLY A 50 -10.06 -8.28 -1.85
CA GLY A 50 -10.38 -7.93 -0.46
C GLY A 50 -9.81 -8.91 0.57
N LEU A 51 -9.71 -10.21 0.24
CA LEU A 51 -8.96 -11.18 1.05
C LEU A 51 -7.49 -10.81 1.11
N HIS A 52 -6.86 -10.56 -0.05
CA HIS A 52 -5.44 -10.21 -0.15
C HIS A 52 -5.09 -8.94 0.65
N LEU A 53 -5.97 -7.93 0.59
CA LEU A 53 -5.83 -6.69 1.37
C LEU A 53 -6.13 -6.86 2.86
N GLY A 54 -6.69 -8.01 3.26
CA GLY A 54 -7.06 -8.33 4.63
C GLY A 54 -8.30 -7.60 5.13
N TRP A 55 -9.15 -7.14 4.21
CA TRP A 55 -10.44 -6.51 4.51
C TRP A 55 -11.54 -7.54 4.73
N TRP A 56 -11.45 -8.69 4.05
CA TRP A 56 -12.36 -9.81 4.24
C TRP A 56 -11.59 -11.09 4.50
N ASP A 57 -12.25 -12.08 5.10
CA ASP A 57 -11.79 -13.45 5.04
C ASP A 57 -12.30 -14.18 3.79
N ALA A 58 -11.93 -15.45 3.64
CA ALA A 58 -12.35 -16.29 2.52
C ALA A 58 -13.88 -16.44 2.42
N ALA A 59 -14.63 -16.24 3.53
CA ALA A 59 -16.08 -16.27 3.55
C ALA A 59 -16.71 -14.90 3.23
N GLY A 60 -15.90 -13.84 3.03
CA GLY A 60 -16.36 -12.50 2.72
C GLY A 60 -16.74 -11.67 3.95
N GLN A 61 -16.36 -12.11 5.15
CA GLN A 61 -16.68 -11.40 6.40
C GLN A 61 -15.61 -10.33 6.68
N GLU A 62 -16.02 -9.15 7.16
CA GLU A 62 -15.08 -8.05 7.47
C GLU A 62 -14.04 -8.47 8.51
N ARG A 63 -12.77 -8.26 8.15
CA ARG A 63 -11.58 -8.46 8.97
C ARG A 63 -10.79 -7.15 8.93
N GLN A 64 -10.03 -6.88 9.98
CA GLN A 64 -9.03 -5.79 9.99
C GLN A 64 -7.64 -6.34 10.31
N THR A 65 -7.31 -7.49 9.73
CA THR A 65 -6.05 -8.19 9.97
C THR A 65 -5.12 -8.05 8.78
N GLY A 66 -3.81 -8.05 9.00
CA GLY A 66 -2.83 -8.15 7.90
C GLY A 66 -2.77 -6.91 6.98
N ARG A 67 -3.10 -5.72 7.48
CA ARG A 67 -2.92 -4.46 6.74
C ARG A 67 -1.44 -4.24 6.39
N GLY A 68 -1.13 -3.85 5.15
CA GLY A 68 0.24 -3.57 4.68
C GLY A 68 0.90 -2.42 5.44
N LYS A 69 2.21 -2.19 5.33
CA LYS A 69 2.90 -1.16 6.14
C LYS A 69 2.62 0.31 5.73
N ALA A 70 1.92 0.54 4.63
CA ALA A 70 1.64 1.88 4.06
C ALA A 70 2.89 2.71 3.70
N ILE A 71 4.06 2.08 3.56
CA ILE A 71 5.31 2.76 3.22
C ILE A 71 5.26 3.40 1.82
N ARG A 72 4.77 2.66 0.81
CA ARG A 72 4.71 3.17 -0.57
C ARG A 72 3.67 4.29 -0.73
N PRO A 73 2.46 4.20 -0.14
CA PRO A 73 1.53 5.31 -0.11
C PRO A 73 2.12 6.57 0.54
N ALA A 74 2.72 6.42 1.73
CA ALA A 74 3.32 7.54 2.46
C ALA A 74 4.44 8.20 1.67
N LEU A 75 5.32 7.40 1.05
CA LEU A 75 6.41 7.91 0.22
C LEU A 75 5.88 8.64 -1.01
N THR A 76 4.88 8.07 -1.69
CA THR A 76 4.27 8.67 -2.90
C THR A 76 3.65 10.04 -2.57
N ILE A 77 2.88 10.12 -1.48
CA ILE A 77 2.26 11.37 -1.01
C ILE A 77 3.33 12.39 -0.59
N ALA A 78 4.37 11.96 0.14
CA ALA A 78 5.46 12.83 0.55
C ALA A 78 6.23 13.41 -0.65
N CYS A 79 6.53 12.58 -1.65
CA CYS A 79 7.18 13.02 -2.89
C CYS A 79 6.31 14.02 -3.66
N ALA A 80 5.01 13.76 -3.79
CA ALA A 80 4.08 14.68 -4.47
C ALA A 80 4.02 16.03 -3.76
N ARG A 81 3.89 16.05 -2.42
CA ARG A 81 3.92 17.28 -1.62
C ARG A 81 5.24 18.03 -1.75
N ALA A 82 6.37 17.31 -1.75
CA ALA A 82 7.69 17.92 -1.91
C ALA A 82 7.90 18.56 -3.29
N ALA A 83 7.29 17.99 -4.34
CA ALA A 83 7.45 18.47 -5.71
C ALA A 83 6.45 19.55 -6.13
N GLY A 84 5.21 19.51 -5.61
CA GLY A 84 4.09 20.34 -6.08
C GLY A 84 3.26 21.00 -4.99
N GLY A 85 3.65 20.89 -3.72
CA GLY A 85 2.89 21.43 -2.60
C GLY A 85 1.57 20.70 -2.34
N ASP A 86 0.69 21.32 -1.55
CA ASP A 86 -0.57 20.72 -1.09
C ASP A 86 -1.64 20.59 -2.18
N GLU A 87 -1.50 21.33 -3.29
CA GLU A 87 -2.41 21.28 -4.44
C GLU A 87 -2.43 19.91 -5.13
N ALA A 88 -1.37 19.11 -4.94
CA ALA A 88 -1.27 17.77 -5.51
C ALA A 88 -2.17 16.74 -4.81
N GLY A 89 -2.84 17.08 -3.70
CA GLY A 89 -3.46 16.14 -2.76
C GLY A 89 -4.23 14.99 -3.40
N GLU A 90 -5.20 15.26 -4.26
CA GLU A 90 -6.04 14.21 -4.86
C GLU A 90 -5.29 13.36 -5.90
N ALA A 91 -4.44 14.00 -6.72
CA ALA A 91 -3.60 13.30 -7.69
C ALA A 91 -2.55 12.40 -6.98
N ALA A 92 -2.02 12.87 -5.86
CA ALA A 92 -1.10 12.12 -5.01
C ALA A 92 -1.77 10.89 -4.40
N ILE A 93 -3.01 11.03 -3.90
CA ILE A 93 -3.80 9.91 -3.37
C ILE A 93 -4.05 8.87 -4.47
N ARG A 94 -4.52 9.28 -5.65
CA ARG A 94 -4.74 8.34 -6.77
C ARG A 94 -3.45 7.63 -7.20
N SER A 95 -2.33 8.36 -7.25
CA SER A 95 -1.02 7.78 -7.57
C SER A 95 -0.56 6.78 -6.50
N ALA A 96 -0.74 7.11 -5.23
CA ALA A 96 -0.43 6.23 -4.11
C ALA A 96 -1.25 4.93 -4.15
N VAL A 97 -2.55 5.04 -4.46
CA VAL A 97 -3.43 3.88 -4.67
C VAL A 97 -2.95 3.03 -5.84
N ALA A 98 -2.63 3.64 -6.98
CA ALA A 98 -2.14 2.91 -8.15
C ALA A 98 -0.84 2.15 -7.84
N VAL A 99 0.12 2.79 -7.17
CA VAL A 99 1.38 2.15 -6.76
C VAL A 99 1.14 0.98 -5.81
N GLU A 100 0.28 1.14 -4.81
CA GLU A 100 0.00 0.07 -3.85
C GLU A 100 -0.76 -1.09 -4.51
N LEU A 101 -1.72 -0.83 -5.41
CA LEU A 101 -2.43 -1.88 -6.15
C LEU A 101 -1.50 -2.68 -7.08
N VAL A 102 -0.54 -2.02 -7.75
CA VAL A 102 0.48 -2.71 -8.54
C VAL A 102 1.39 -3.57 -7.66
N HIS A 103 1.72 -3.09 -6.46
CA HIS A 103 2.47 -3.88 -5.49
C HIS A 103 1.67 -5.09 -4.99
N ASP A 104 0.38 -4.91 -4.70
CA ASP A 104 -0.48 -6.00 -4.25
C ASP A 104 -0.69 -7.05 -5.34
N PHE A 105 -0.80 -6.62 -6.61
CA PHE A 105 -0.77 -7.51 -7.76
C PHE A 105 0.50 -8.38 -7.78
N SER A 106 1.68 -7.78 -7.58
CA SER A 106 2.93 -8.56 -7.60
C SER A 106 2.94 -9.61 -6.48
N LEU A 107 2.51 -9.24 -5.27
CA LEU A 107 2.47 -10.17 -4.14
C LEU A 107 1.51 -11.33 -4.35
N LEU A 108 0.36 -11.09 -4.99
CA LEU A 108 -0.60 -12.15 -5.29
C LEU A 108 -0.03 -13.15 -6.28
N HIS A 109 0.74 -12.68 -7.27
CA HIS A 109 1.49 -13.54 -8.18
C HIS A 109 2.65 -14.26 -7.49
N ASP A 110 3.39 -13.57 -6.61
CA ASP A 110 4.49 -14.16 -5.84
C ASP A 110 3.98 -15.33 -4.98
N ASP A 111 2.82 -15.17 -4.32
CA ASP A 111 2.23 -16.23 -3.51
C ASP A 111 1.99 -17.51 -4.32
N ILE A 112 1.59 -17.39 -5.59
CA ILE A 112 1.39 -18.53 -6.50
C ILE A 112 2.74 -19.13 -6.91
N MET A 113 3.69 -18.29 -7.33
CA MET A 113 5.00 -18.73 -7.81
C MET A 113 5.78 -19.47 -6.72
N ASP A 114 5.68 -18.98 -5.48
CA ASP A 114 6.39 -19.53 -4.32
C ASP A 114 5.58 -20.64 -3.61
N SER A 115 4.34 -20.88 -4.04
CA SER A 115 3.42 -21.81 -3.36
C SER A 115 3.21 -21.47 -1.88
N ASP A 116 3.18 -20.19 -1.55
CA ASP A 116 2.93 -19.69 -0.20
C ASP A 116 1.46 -19.89 0.17
N LEU A 117 1.19 -20.69 1.20
CA LEU A 117 -0.18 -20.96 1.66
C LEU A 117 -0.75 -19.87 2.58
N VAL A 118 0.11 -19.06 3.20
CA VAL A 118 -0.26 -18.10 4.24
C VAL A 118 0.51 -16.79 4.07
N ARG A 119 -0.20 -15.66 4.07
CA ARG A 119 0.36 -14.30 4.09
C ARG A 119 -0.26 -13.50 5.23
N ARG A 120 0.59 -12.88 6.05
CA ARG A 120 0.18 -12.04 7.20
C ARG A 120 -0.85 -12.74 8.11
N HIS A 121 -0.62 -14.02 8.39
CA HIS A 121 -1.47 -14.90 9.21
C HIS A 121 -2.86 -15.20 8.62
N GLN A 122 -3.07 -14.98 7.32
CA GLN A 122 -4.28 -15.34 6.59
C GLN A 122 -3.94 -16.26 5.42
N PRO A 123 -4.86 -17.12 4.96
CA PRO A 123 -4.68 -17.86 3.71
C PRO A 123 -4.38 -16.90 2.56
N THR A 124 -3.45 -17.28 1.67
CA THR A 124 -3.23 -16.56 0.41
C THR A 124 -4.43 -16.74 -0.52
N ALA A 125 -4.60 -15.82 -1.46
CA ALA A 125 -5.73 -15.84 -2.40
C ALA A 125 -5.82 -17.15 -3.19
N TRP A 126 -4.71 -17.63 -3.73
CA TRP A 126 -4.68 -18.86 -4.51
C TRP A 126 -4.93 -20.12 -3.66
N SER A 127 -4.49 -20.11 -2.40
CA SER A 127 -4.76 -21.20 -1.44
C SER A 127 -6.25 -21.26 -1.09
N ALA A 128 -6.92 -20.11 -1.00
CA ALA A 128 -8.34 -20.01 -0.68
C ALA A 128 -9.26 -20.27 -1.89
N PHE A 129 -8.89 -19.81 -3.08
CA PHE A 129 -9.78 -19.75 -4.25
C PHE A 129 -9.28 -20.51 -5.48
N GLY A 130 -8.03 -20.98 -5.51
CA GLY A 130 -7.40 -21.60 -6.68
C GLY A 130 -6.85 -20.57 -7.68
N VAL A 131 -6.46 -21.06 -8.87
CA VAL A 131 -5.76 -20.28 -9.92
C VAL A 131 -6.55 -20.19 -11.24
N SER A 132 -7.88 -20.31 -11.20
CA SER A 132 -8.74 -20.49 -12.38
C SER A 132 -9.37 -19.20 -12.90
#